data_AF-A0A5K7YED2-F1
#
_entry.id   AF-A0A5K7YED2-F1
#
_cell.length_a   1.000
_cell.length_b   1.000
_cell.length_c   1.000
_cell.angle_alpha   90.00
_cell.angle_beta   90.00
_cell.angle_gamma   90.00
#
_symmetry.space_group_name_H-M   'P 1'
#
loop_
_entity.id
_entity.type
_entity.pdbx_description
1 polymer ?
#
loop_
_entity_poly.entity_id
_entity_poly.type
_entity_poly.pdbx_seq_one_letter_code
_entity_poly.pdbx_strand_id
1 'polypeptide(L)' 'MSLKPKQVTCQCGHTFTSSRDRAWCEHCASAVYYHAKDKNKHKLNHIYVTGVIVAVISFLTYVFMELIASPLLSL' A
#
# COMPACT_ATOMS: atom_id res chain seq x y z
N MET A 1 12.69 12.88 -14.09
CA MET A 1 13.98 13.60 -13.92
C MET A 1 15.07 12.57 -13.72
N SER A 2 16.26 12.74 -14.29
CA SER A 2 17.40 11.86 -14.02
C SER A 2 18.05 12.28 -12.71
N LEU A 3 17.91 11.47 -11.66
CA LEU A 3 18.57 11.72 -10.38
C LEU A 3 20.05 11.33 -10.49
N LYS A 4 20.88 11.89 -9.60
CA LYS A 4 22.28 11.48 -9.50
C LYS A 4 22.36 9.98 -9.23
N PRO A 5 23.25 9.23 -9.91
CA PRO A 5 23.36 7.80 -9.70
C PRO A 5 23.75 7.53 -8.24
N LYS A 6 22.91 6.79 -7.53
CA LYS A 6 23.11 6.40 -6.13
C LYS A 6 23.01 4.88 -6.03
N GLN A 7 23.90 4.28 -5.24
CA GLN A 7 23.71 2.88 -4.85
C GLN A 7 22.51 2.77 -3.91
N VAL A 8 21.56 1.91 -4.30
CA VAL A 8 20.39 1.56 -3.52
C VAL A 8 20.41 0.06 -3.25
N THR A 9 20.12 -0.30 -2.01
CA THR A 9 20.06 -1.69 -1.56
C THR A 9 18.61 -2.14 -1.55
N CYS A 10 18.30 -3.20 -2.28
CA CYS A 10 17.01 -3.87 -2.22
C CYS A 10 16.87 -4.63 -0.89
N GLN A 11 15.64 -4.94 -0.47
CA GLN A 11 15.40 -5.73 0.74
C GLN A 11 15.83 -7.20 0.60
N CYS A 12 16.05 -7.69 -0.61
CA CYS A 12 16.65 -9.00 -0.85
C CYS A 12 18.18 -9.02 -0.68
N GLY A 13 18.82 -7.87 -0.40
CA GLY A 13 20.28 -7.76 -0.23
C GLY A 13 21.02 -7.36 -1.51
N HIS A 14 20.39 -7.38 -2.68
CA HIS A 14 21.01 -6.93 -3.92
C HIS A 14 21.22 -5.41 -3.95
N THR A 15 22.44 -4.97 -4.24
CA THR A 15 22.80 -3.56 -4.41
C THR A 15 22.95 -3.23 -5.88
N PHE A 16 22.35 -2.11 -6.31
CA PHE A 16 22.50 -1.63 -7.68
C PHE A 16 22.45 -0.10 -7.73
N THR A 17 22.98 0.46 -8.80
CA THR A 17 22.94 1.91 -9.05
C THR A 17 21.62 2.28 -9.71
N SER A 18 20.84 3.13 -9.03
CA SER A 18 19.62 3.72 -9.61
C SER A 18 19.81 5.21 -9.83
N SER A 19 19.40 5.68 -11.01
CA SER A 19 19.24 7.10 -11.37
C SER A 19 17.76 7.52 -11.47
N ARG A 20 16.83 6.61 -11.12
CA ARG A 20 15.38 6.83 -11.17
C ARG A 20 14.78 6.82 -9.76
N ASP A 21 13.70 7.57 -9.57
CA ASP A 21 12.97 7.64 -8.28
C ASP A 21 12.46 6.28 -7.81
N ARG A 22 11.98 5.48 -8.76
CA ARG A 22 11.53 4.09 -8.56
C ARG A 22 12.23 3.17 -9.55
N ALA A 23 12.86 2.14 -9.04
CA ALA A 23 13.46 1.05 -9.81
C ALA A 23 12.92 -0.30 -9.33
N TRP A 24 12.99 -1.29 -10.19
CA TRP A 24 12.61 -2.66 -9.87
C TRP A 24 13.89 -3.48 -9.67
N CYS A 25 13.94 -4.26 -8.60
CA CYS A 25 15.06 -5.18 -8.41
C CYS A 25 14.95 -6.34 -9.40
N GLU A 26 16.03 -6.64 -10.11
CA GLU A 26 16.09 -7.72 -11.11
C GLU A 26 15.94 -9.12 -10.49
N HIS A 27 16.32 -9.30 -9.22
CA HIS A 27 16.23 -10.59 -8.53
C HIS A 27 14.86 -10.89 -7.93
N CYS A 28 14.26 -9.95 -7.21
CA CYS A 28 13.04 -10.19 -6.43
C CYS A 28 11.81 -9.45 -6.95
N ALA A 29 11.95 -8.73 -8.08
CA ALA A 29 10.89 -7.93 -8.69
C ALA A 29 10.19 -6.98 -7.70
N SER A 30 10.87 -6.57 -6.62
CA SER A 30 10.33 -5.63 -5.65
C SER A 30 10.66 -4.19 -6.02
N ALA A 31 9.75 -3.26 -5.68
CA ALA A 31 9.96 -1.85 -5.90
C ALA A 31 11.00 -1.29 -4.91
N VAL A 32 12.10 -0.77 -5.45
CA VAL A 32 13.15 -0.07 -4.71
C VAL A 32 13.02 1.41 -5.00
N TYR A 33 12.99 2.22 -3.94
CA TYR A 33 12.82 3.66 -4.02
C TYR A 33 14.15 4.35 -3.76
N TYR A 34 14.47 5.37 -4.56
CA TYR A 34 15.68 6.17 -4.39
C TYR A 34 15.70 6.92 -3.06
N HIS A 35 14.54 7.45 -2.66
CA HIS A 35 14.30 8.08 -1.37
C HIS A 35 13.45 7.18 -0.47
N ALA A 36 13.90 6.97 0.76
CA ALA A 36 13.11 6.25 1.77
C ALA A 36 11.78 6.95 2.09
N LYS A 37 11.71 8.28 1.91
CA LYS A 37 10.49 9.08 2.08
C LYS A 37 9.37 8.62 1.16
N ASP A 38 9.68 8.32 -0.10
CA ASP A 38 8.68 7.90 -1.09
C ASP A 38 8.18 6.49 -0.81
N LYS A 39 9.06 5.61 -0.32
CA LYS A 39 8.69 4.27 0.17
C LYS A 39 7.70 4.37 1.32
N ASN A 40 7.97 5.22 2.32
CA ASN A 40 7.09 5.38 3.48
C ASN A 40 5.75 6.01 3.08
N LYS A 41 5.76 7.02 2.20
CA LYS A 41 4.52 7.62 1.70
C LYS A 41 3.64 6.60 0.96
N HIS A 42 4.23 5.74 0.15
CA HIS A 42 3.50 4.67 -0.53
C HIS A 42 2.89 3.67 0.46
N LYS A 43 3.64 3.26 1.49
CA LYS A 43 3.14 2.36 2.53
C LYS A 43 1.99 2.97 3.32
N LEU A 44 2.10 4.24 3.71
CA LEU A 44 1.05 4.97 4.43
C LEU A 44 -0.21 5.12 3.57
N ASN A 45 -0.06 5.47 2.29
CA ASN A 45 -1.19 5.57 1.37
C ASN A 45 -1.92 4.23 1.23
N HIS A 46 -1.18 3.13 1.08
CA HIS A 46 -1.77 1.80 0.99
C HIS A 46 -2.54 1.44 2.27
N ILE A 47 -1.98 1.70 3.45
CA ILE A 47 -2.65 1.45 4.73
C ILE A 47 -3.91 2.30 4.84
N TYR A 48 -3.84 3.58 4.48
CA TYR A 48 -4.98 4.49 4.50
C TYR A 48 -6.12 3.99 3.60
N VAL A 49 -5.81 3.67 2.33
CA VAL A 49 -6.79 3.12 1.38
C VAL A 49 -7.41 1.83 1.89
N THR A 50 -6.59 0.93 2.44
CA THR A 50 -7.09 -0.34 3.02
C THR A 50 -8.02 -0.07 4.21
N GLY A 51 -7.65 0.85 5.10
CA GLY A 51 -8.47 1.22 6.26
C GLY A 51 -9.81 1.83 5.85
N VAL A 52 -9.83 2.69 4.82
CA VAL A 52 -11.07 3.26 4.28
C VAL A 52 -11.97 2.17 3.70
N ILE A 53 -11.41 1.23 2.92
CA ILE A 53 -12.19 0.11 2.36
C ILE A 53 -12.82 -0.72 3.48
N VAL A 54 -12.05 -1.08 4.52
CA VAL A 54 -12.57 -1.85 5.67
C VAL A 54 -13.68 -1.07 6.38
N ALA A 55 -13.52 0.23 6.60
CA ALA A 55 -14.53 1.07 7.26
C ALA A 55 -15.83 1.15 6.46
N VAL A 56 -15.74 1.27 5.13
CA VAL A 56 -16.93 1.28 4.25
C VAL A 56 -17.65 -0.07 4.30
N ILE A 57 -16.93 -1.18 4.22
CA ILE A 57 -17.52 -2.52 4.29
C ILE A 57 -18.20 -2.74 5.64
N SER A 58 -17.55 -2.37 6.75
CA SER A 58 -18.12 -2.52 8.08
C SER A 58 -19.37 -1.65 8.24
N PHE A 59 -19.36 -0.43 7.72
CA PHE A 59 -20.51 0.46 7.76
C PHE A 59 -21.69 -0.11 6.96
N LEU A 60 -21.48 -0.56 5.74
CA LEU A 60 -22.52 -1.18 4.92
C LEU A 60 -23.09 -2.44 5.58
N THR A 61 -22.22 -3.26 6.17
CA THR A 61 -22.63 -4.48 6.89
C THR A 61 -23.48 -4.13 8.11
N TYR A 62 -23.08 -3.13 8.88
CA TYR A 62 -23.85 -2.65 10.03
C TYR A 62 -25.24 -2.15 9.62
N VAL A 63 -25.30 -1.29 8.60
CA VAL A 63 -26.56 -0.75 8.06
C VAL A 63 -27.46 -1.87 7.54
N PHE A 64 -26.90 -2.87 6.85
CA PHE A 64 -27.63 -4.05 6.41
C PHE A 64 -28.22 -4.83 7.59
N MET A 65 -27.43 -5.05 8.65
CA MET A 65 -27.89 -5.77 9.83
C MET A 65 -29.02 -5.02 10.55
N GLU A 66 -28.94 -3.69 10.68
CA GLU A 66 -29.97 -2.88 11.32
C GLU A 66 -31.25 -2.69 10.50
N LEU A 67 -31.14 -2.58 9.17
CA LEU A 67 -32.31 -2.29 8.32
C LEU A 67 -33.02 -3.53 7.80
N ILE A 68 -32.32 -4.66 7.72
CA ILE A 68 -32.85 -5.89 7.11
C ILE A 68 -32.82 -7.04 8.11
N ALA A 69 -31.68 -7.34 8.72
CA ALA A 69 -31.56 -8.53 9.55
C ALA A 69 -32.35 -8.41 10.86
N SER A 70 -32.25 -7.28 11.58
CA SER A 70 -32.99 -7.08 12.82
C SER A 70 -34.51 -7.09 12.63
N PRO A 71 -35.15 -6.39 11.66
CA PRO A 71 -36.60 -6.48 11.50
C PRO A 71 -37.08 -7.85 11.00
N LEU A 72 -36.27 -8.60 10.24
CA LEU A 72 -36.64 -9.94 9.79
C LEU A 72 -36.49 -11.02 10.89
N LEU A 73 -35.57 -10.85 11.83
CA LEU A 73 -35.32 -11.80 12.93
C LEU A 73 -36.13 -11.50 14.19
N SER A 74 -36.73 -10.31 14.28
CA SER A 74 -37.61 -9.92 15.40
C SER A 74 -39.11 -10.04 15.08
N LEU A 75 -39.45 -10.58 13.90
CA LEU A 75 -40.79 -10.98 13.49
C LEU A 75 -41.01 -12.48 13.79
#